data_AF-A0A920QAI7-F1
#
_entry.id   AF-A0A920QAI7-F1
#
_cell.length_a   1.000
_cell.length_b   1.000
_cell.length_c   1.000
_cell.angle_alpha   90.00
_cell.angle_beta   90.00
_cell.angle_gamma   90.00
#
_symmetry.space_group_name_H-M   'P 1'
#
loop_
_entity.id
_entity.type
_entity.pdbx_description
1 polymer ?
#
loop_
_entity_poly.entity_id
_entity_poly.type
_entity_poly.pdbx_seq_one_letter_code
_entity_poly.pdbx_strand_id
1 'polypeptide(L)' 'MILRGNLAADGAVAKISGKEGEFFRGTARVFNSEEEALNRILDGTVVKGDVIVIRYEGPKGGPGMRKCSPQPPP' A
#
# COMPACT_ATOMS: atom_id res chain seq x y z
N MET A 1 8.79 8.49 9.49
CA MET A 1 8.56 9.85 8.96
C MET A 1 7.07 10.08 8.80
N ILE A 2 6.58 11.29 9.07
CA ILE A 2 5.19 11.66 8.81
C ILE A 2 5.12 12.32 7.43
N LEU A 3 4.28 11.79 6.55
CA LEU A 3 3.98 12.34 5.23
C LEU A 3 2.65 13.10 5.29
N ARG A 4 2.54 14.19 4.55
CA ARG A 4 1.29 14.96 4.39
C ARG A 4 1.10 15.31 2.92
N GLY A 5 -0.15 15.44 2.49
CA GLY A 5 -0.49 15.83 1.13
C GLY A 5 -1.97 15.65 0.84
N ASN A 6 -2.36 15.87 -0.41
CA ASN A 6 -3.74 15.74 -0.87
C ASN A 6 -4.35 14.35 -0.63
N LEU A 7 -3.55 13.28 -0.63
CA LEU A 7 -3.99 11.91 -0.36
C LEU A 7 -4.01 11.54 1.13
N ALA A 8 -3.34 12.32 1.99
CA ALA A 8 -3.21 12.07 3.42
C ALA A 8 -3.16 13.40 4.18
N ALA A 9 -4.29 14.10 4.24
CA ALA A 9 -4.39 15.42 4.86
C ALA A 9 -4.05 15.38 6.36
N ASP A 10 -4.61 14.39 7.08
CA ASP A 10 -4.36 14.20 8.51
C ASP A 10 -2.97 13.60 8.79
N GLY A 11 -2.34 13.05 7.76
CA GLY A 11 -0.99 12.52 7.76
C GLY A 11 -0.92 11.00 7.57
N ALA A 12 0.23 10.52 7.13
CA ALA A 12 0.55 9.10 6.98
C ALA A 12 1.93 8.81 7.58
N VAL A 13 2.15 7.55 7.98
CA VAL A 13 3.42 7.11 8.56
C VAL A 13 4.17 6.26 7.53
N ALA A 14 5.41 6.64 7.22
CA ALA A 14 6.31 5.85 6.37
C ALA A 14 7.60 5.51 7.12
N LYS A 15 8.08 4.27 6.92
CA LYS A 15 9.43 3.86 7.32
C LYS A 15 10.34 4.00 6.10
N ILE A 16 11.38 4.81 6.22
CA ILE A 16 12.33 5.09 5.13
C ILE A 16 13.72 4.69 5.66
N SER A 17 14.43 3.86 4.91
CA SER A 17 15.76 3.36 5.27
C SER A 17 16.90 4.18 4.67
N GLY A 18 16.58 5.11 3.76
CA GLY A 18 17.53 6.02 3.10
C GLY A 18 18.12 5.47 1.80
N LYS A 19 17.74 4.26 1.39
CA LYS A 19 18.21 3.61 0.13
C LYS A 19 17.19 3.67 -1.01
N GLU A 20 15.98 4.15 -0.74
CA GLU A 20 14.82 4.07 -1.63
C GLU A 20 14.64 5.29 -2.57
N GLY A 21 15.45 6.34 -2.39
CA GLY A 21 15.29 7.62 -3.08
C GLY A 21 14.24 8.54 -2.42
N GLU A 22 14.25 9.82 -2.75
CA GLU A 22 13.36 10.83 -2.15
C GLU A 22 12.02 10.99 -2.89
N PHE A 23 11.92 10.44 -4.10
CA PHE A 23 10.76 10.62 -4.97
C PHE A 23 10.37 9.32 -5.68
N PHE A 24 9.07 9.01 -5.66
CA PHE A 24 8.48 7.90 -6.40
C PHE A 24 7.21 8.38 -7.10
N ARG A 25 7.04 8.03 -8.38
CA ARG A 25 5.85 8.34 -9.17
C ARG A 25 5.49 7.16 -10.04
N GLY A 26 4.20 6.88 -10.13
CA GLY A 26 3.67 5.76 -10.89
C GLY A 26 2.18 5.88 -11.16
N THR A 27 1.66 4.96 -11.97
CA THR A 27 0.23 4.83 -12.22
C THR A 27 -0.44 4.19 -11.01
N ALA A 28 -1.52 4.78 -10.50
CA ALA A 28 -2.22 4.25 -9.35
C ALA A 28 -3.01 2.99 -9.73
N ARG A 29 -2.78 1.89 -9.02
CA ARG A 29 -3.61 0.69 -9.05
C ARG A 29 -4.30 0.54 -7.71
N VAL A 30 -5.62 0.69 -7.72
CA VAL A 30 -6.44 0.78 -6.50
C VAL A 30 -7.15 -0.54 -6.26
N PHE A 31 -7.01 -1.07 -5.05
CA PHE A 31 -7.61 -2.32 -4.59
C PHE A 31 -8.38 -2.08 -3.30
N ASN A 32 -9.42 -2.87 -3.06
CA ASN A 32 -10.26 -2.74 -1.87
C ASN A 32 -9.88 -3.70 -0.73
N SER A 33 -8.98 -4.65 -0.99
CA SER A 33 -8.43 -5.57 0.01
C SER A 33 -6.99 -5.95 -0.30
N GLU A 34 -6.27 -6.42 0.72
CA GLU A 34 -4.91 -6.95 0.58
C GLU A 34 -4.86 -8.20 -0.32
N GLU A 35 -5.84 -9.10 -0.18
CA GLU A 35 -5.94 -10.33 -0.98
C GLU A 35 -6.09 -10.03 -2.47
N GLU A 36 -6.90 -9.03 -2.82
CA GLU A 36 -7.06 -8.58 -4.20
C GLU A 36 -5.73 -8.05 -4.76
N ALA A 37 -5.05 -7.18 -4.00
CA ALA A 37 -3.78 -6.62 -4.41
C ALA A 37 -2.71 -7.70 -4.60
N LEU A 38 -2.61 -8.65 -3.68
CA LEU A 38 -1.66 -9.76 -3.76
C LEU A 38 -1.89 -10.62 -5.00
N ASN A 39 -3.14 -10.99 -5.29
CA ASN A 39 -3.49 -11.76 -6.48
C ASN A 39 -3.05 -11.04 -7.76
N ARG A 40 -3.19 -9.71 -7.82
CA ARG A 40 -2.78 -8.88 -8.97
C ARG A 40 -1.27 -8.68 -9.09
N ILE A 41 -0.54 -8.84 -8.00
CA ILE A 41 0.92 -8.89 -8.04
C ILE A 41 1.36 -10.25 -8.58
N LEU A 42 0.74 -11.34 -8.11
CA LEU A 42 1.09 -12.70 -8.49
C LEU A 42 0.71 -13.05 -9.95
N ASP A 43 -0.38 -12.50 -10.46
CA ASP A 43 -0.83 -12.71 -11.85
C ASP A 43 -0.08 -11.83 -12.88
N GLY A 44 0.81 -10.93 -12.43
CA GLY A 44 1.58 -10.03 -13.27
C GLY A 44 0.84 -8.78 -13.78
N THR A 45 -0.39 -8.54 -13.31
CA THR A 45 -1.14 -7.31 -13.62
C THR A 45 -0.43 -6.08 -13.09
N VAL A 46 0.13 -6.16 -11.89
CA VAL A 46 0.94 -5.10 -11.28
C VAL A 46 2.37 -5.21 -11.80
N VAL A 47 2.89 -4.13 -12.34
CA VAL A 47 4.23 -4.07 -12.95
C VAL A 47 5.11 -3.03 -12.27
N LYS A 48 6.42 -3.10 -12.55
CA LYS A 48 7.39 -2.14 -12.01
C LYS A 48 6.98 -0.71 -12.36
N GLY A 49 6.95 0.15 -11.35
CA GLY A 49 6.60 1.56 -11.50
C GLY A 49 5.14 1.88 -11.20
N ASP A 50 4.31 0.88 -10.86
CA ASP A 50 2.96 1.14 -10.36
C ASP A 50 2.98 1.62 -8.90
N VAL A 51 1.99 2.45 -8.54
CA VAL A 51 1.68 2.83 -7.15
C VAL A 51 0.48 2.00 -6.70
N ILE A 52 0.71 1.04 -5.82
CA ILE A 52 -0.36 0.20 -5.26
C ILE A 52 -1.07 0.95 -4.15
N VAL A 53 -2.39 1.08 -4.25
CA VAL A 53 -3.24 1.71 -3.22
C VAL A 53 -4.24 0.67 -2.72
N ILE A 54 -4.08 0.25 -1.47
CA ILE A 54 -5.06 -0.62 -0.79
C ILE A 54 -5.88 0.27 0.13
N ARG A 55 -7.20 0.35 -0.10
CA ARG A 55 -8.12 1.16 0.69
C ARG A 55 -9.14 0.28 1.43
N TYR A 56 -9.85 0.89 2.36
CA TYR A 56 -10.81 0.21 3.27
C TYR A 56 -10.19 -0.74 4.31
N GLU A 57 -8.87 -0.88 4.40
CA GLU A 57 -8.20 -1.63 5.49
C GLU A 57 -7.95 -0.77 6.75
N GLY A 58 -8.53 0.43 6.81
CA GLY A 58 -8.45 1.29 7.99
C GLY A 58 -9.27 0.76 9.18
N PRO A 59 -9.14 1.37 10.38
CA PRO A 59 -9.73 0.88 11.64
C PRO A 59 -11.24 0.58 11.61
N LYS A 60 -11.98 1.24 10.72
CA LYS A 60 -13.42 1.06 10.54
C LYS A 60 -13.79 0.22 9.32
N GLY A 61 -12.91 0.10 8.32
CA GLY A 61 -13.20 -0.60 7.07
C GLY A 61 -12.85 -2.08 7.10
N GLY A 62 -11.89 -2.48 7.95
CA GLY A 62 -11.71 -3.86 8.39
C GLY A 62 -11.85 -3.91 9.91
N PRO A 63 -12.57 -4.88 10.51
CA PRO A 63 -12.53 -5.05 11.95
C PRO A 63 -11.07 -5.35 12.38
N GLY A 64 -10.44 -4.40 13.08
CA GLY A 64 -9.17 -4.62 13.78
C GLY A 64 -7.88 -4.14 13.13
N MET A 65 -7.91 -3.40 12.00
CA MET A 65 -6.70 -2.86 11.34
C MET A 65 -5.58 -3.92 11.21
N ARG A 66 -5.76 -4.88 10.29
CA ARG A 66 -4.83 -6.00 10.11
C ARG A 66 -3.42 -5.49 9.77
N LYS A 67 -2.40 -6.06 10.43
CA LYS A 67 -0.99 -5.83 10.07
C LYS A 67 -0.74 -6.43 8.68
N CYS A 68 -0.40 -5.57 7.71
CA CYS A 68 0.03 -5.97 6.38
C CYS A 68 1.44 -6.58 6.48
N SER A 69 1.49 -7.89 6.60
CA SER A 69 2.71 -8.68 6.47
C SER A 69 2.39 -9.87 5.58
N PRO A 70 3.22 -10.19 4.57
CA PRO A 70 3.03 -11.39 3.78
C PRO A 70 3.08 -12.59 4.73
N GLN A 71 1.94 -13.23 4.95
CA GLN A 71 1.93 -14.52 5.61
C GLN A 71 2.66 -15.48 4.66
N PRO A 72 3.61 -16.28 5.17
CA PRO A 72 4.20 -17.33 4.34
C PRO A 72 3.07 -18.25 3.86
N PRO A 73 3.16 -18.77 2.62
CA PRO A 73 2.23 -19.81 2.19
C PRO A 73 2.34 -21.01 3.15
N PRO A 74 1.26 -21.83 3.28
CA PRO A 74 1.28 -23.03 4.10
C PRO A 74 2.40 -24.00 3.71
#